data_AF-A0A848LU91-F1
#
_entry.id   AF-A0A848LU91-F1
#
_cell.length_a   1.000
_cell.length_b   1.000
_cell.length_c   1.000
_cell.angle_alpha   90.00
_cell.angle_beta   90.00
_cell.angle_gamma   90.00
#
_symmetry.space_group_name_H-M   'P 1'
#
loop_
_entity.id
_entity.type
_entity.pdbx_description
1 polymer ?
#
loop_
_entity_poly.entity_id
_entity_poly.type
_entity_poly.pdbx_seq_one_letter_code
_entity_poly.pdbx_strand_id
1 'polypeptide(L)'
;MRMPLFLLLPWLATAAQDTAVVGPNETLRQVAERTVGDAAASEEIKALNGLSSDTVAAGTRLKVPGNDRVLARKALETARTLVGDAGVSPEAEARLKEAEAHFRAGRYSQASEAANAAGKHGVRAPTPQSSAFSVEVGADGGATIVTVSRGPPVRVEAQGVTRPVAVGESVRVEKGSPPPAPATPLVAPRPGLPEDGELLKRRPDKAGRLGPVKLAWEAVPGAERYAVDVASESDGASVFAQDVAAVDVKLPVLPAGRYRWTVRAVGPAGRSEPSTARRFELAPEQLKLEVMKGQWQ
;
A
#
# COMPACT_ATOMS: atom_id res chain seq x y z
N MET A 1 46.35 43.35 39.75
CA MET A 1 45.79 41.99 39.92
C MET A 1 45.90 41.25 38.59
N ARG A 2 46.69 40.18 38.56
CA ARG A 2 46.85 39.23 37.44
C ARG A 2 45.89 38.07 37.68
N MET A 3 45.11 37.66 36.68
CA MET A 3 44.42 36.36 36.62
C MET A 3 43.95 36.10 35.17
N PRO A 4 43.82 34.83 34.73
CA PRO A 4 44.73 34.30 33.73
C PRO A 4 44.06 33.96 32.39
N LEU A 5 44.91 33.92 31.37
CA LEU A 5 44.64 33.45 30.02
C LEU A 5 44.36 31.94 30.03
N PHE A 6 43.10 31.55 29.77
CA PHE A 6 42.75 30.16 29.49
C PHE A 6 43.13 29.82 28.04
N LEU A 7 44.25 29.12 27.88
CA LEU A 7 44.61 28.41 26.66
C LEU A 7 43.66 27.21 26.48
N LEU A 8 42.70 27.35 25.56
CA LEU A 8 41.93 26.24 25.02
C LEU A 8 42.82 25.47 24.03
N LEU A 9 43.40 24.36 24.50
CA LEU A 9 44.01 23.35 23.64
C LEU A 9 42.88 22.61 22.88
N PRO A 10 42.87 22.61 21.53
CA PRO A 10 41.94 21.78 20.79
C PRO A 10 42.32 20.30 20.98
N TRP A 11 41.40 19.51 21.52
CA TRP A 11 41.47 18.06 21.46
C TRP A 11 41.35 17.64 19.98
N LEU A 12 42.47 17.27 19.37
CA LEU A 12 42.49 16.45 18.16
C LEU A 12 42.06 15.04 18.57
N ALA A 13 40.78 14.73 18.38
CA ALA A 13 40.30 13.35 18.42
C ALA A 13 40.85 12.62 17.18
N THR A 14 42.04 12.03 17.31
CA THR A 14 42.58 11.11 16.32
C THR A 14 41.75 9.83 16.37
N ALA A 15 40.86 9.63 15.40
CA ALA A 15 40.12 8.38 15.25
C ALA A 15 41.13 7.21 15.21
N ALA A 16 40.99 6.25 16.12
CA ALA A 16 41.85 5.08 16.18
C ALA A 16 41.73 4.31 14.85
N GLN A 17 42.80 4.30 14.06
CA GLN A 17 42.86 3.48 12.86
C GLN A 17 43.12 2.04 13.29
N ASP A 18 42.23 1.11 12.91
CA ASP A 18 42.44 -0.31 13.17
C ASP A 18 43.72 -0.77 12.46
N THR A 19 44.54 -1.56 13.15
CA THR A 19 45.79 -2.11 12.60
C THR A 19 45.77 -3.62 12.64
N ALA A 20 46.26 -4.26 11.58
CA ALA A 20 46.41 -5.72 11.49
C ALA A 20 47.87 -6.11 11.26
N VAL A 21 48.28 -7.24 11.82
CA VAL A 21 49.62 -7.82 11.59
C VAL A 21 49.54 -8.84 10.46
N VAL A 22 50.52 -8.80 9.55
CA VAL A 22 50.68 -9.77 8.46
C VAL A 22 51.23 -11.10 9.01
N GLY A 23 50.54 -12.20 8.76
CA GLY A 23 50.96 -13.55 9.13
C GLY A 23 52.08 -14.12 8.23
N PRO A 24 52.65 -15.29 8.60
CA PRO A 24 53.67 -15.95 7.78
C PRO A 24 53.09 -16.38 6.43
N ASN A 25 53.74 -15.95 5.33
CA ASN A 25 53.29 -16.18 3.94
C ASN A 25 51.90 -15.62 3.61
N GLU A 26 51.38 -14.67 4.40
CA GLU A 26 50.08 -14.04 4.17
C GLU A 26 50.20 -12.91 3.14
N THR A 27 49.34 -12.93 2.12
CA THR A 27 49.24 -11.86 1.11
C THR A 27 48.34 -10.72 1.56
N LEU A 28 48.49 -9.52 0.99
CA LEU A 28 47.60 -8.39 1.30
C LEU A 28 46.12 -8.71 1.06
N ARG A 29 45.81 -9.51 0.04
CA ARG A 29 44.46 -9.98 -0.26
C ARG A 29 43.87 -10.86 0.86
N GLN A 30 44.69 -11.74 1.44
CA GLN A 30 44.28 -12.58 2.57
C GLN A 30 44.11 -11.75 3.85
N VAL A 31 44.98 -10.75 4.07
CA VAL A 31 44.81 -9.79 5.17
C VAL A 31 43.50 -9.01 4.99
N ALA A 32 43.20 -8.53 3.78
CA ALA A 32 41.98 -7.81 3.45
C ALA A 32 40.72 -8.65 3.69
N GLU A 33 40.70 -9.89 3.20
CA GLU A 33 39.59 -10.82 3.42
C GLU A 33 39.39 -11.10 4.92
N ARG A 34 40.47 -11.37 5.66
CA ARG A 34 40.41 -11.68 7.10
C ARG A 34 39.95 -10.51 7.96
N THR A 35 40.36 -9.29 7.62
CA THR A 35 40.15 -8.11 8.49
C THR A 35 38.95 -7.28 8.08
N VAL A 36 38.71 -7.13 6.77
CA VAL A 36 37.65 -6.30 6.20
C VAL A 36 36.48 -7.15 5.68
N GLY A 37 36.68 -8.46 5.47
CA GLY A 37 35.69 -9.34 4.84
C GLY A 37 35.58 -9.12 3.33
N ASP A 38 36.59 -8.52 2.71
CA ASP A 38 36.59 -8.16 1.29
C ASP A 38 38.01 -8.18 0.73
N ALA A 39 38.34 -9.22 -0.03
CA ALA A 39 39.60 -9.37 -0.73
C ALA A 39 39.96 -8.18 -1.64
N ALA A 40 38.99 -7.45 -2.19
CA ALA A 40 39.26 -6.29 -3.05
C ALA A 40 39.79 -5.08 -2.26
N ALA A 41 39.65 -5.08 -0.93
CA ALA A 41 40.21 -4.05 -0.07
C ALA A 41 41.74 -4.10 0.02
N SER A 42 42.42 -5.06 -0.63
CA SER A 42 43.89 -5.10 -0.69
C SER A 42 44.49 -3.84 -1.30
N GLU A 43 43.87 -3.27 -2.33
CA GLU A 43 44.31 -2.02 -2.95
C GLU A 43 44.15 -0.83 -1.99
N GLU A 44 43.09 -0.83 -1.19
CA GLU A 44 42.85 0.21 -0.18
C GLU A 44 43.88 0.11 0.95
N ILE A 45 44.15 -1.10 1.45
CA ILE A 45 45.21 -1.36 2.44
C ILE A 45 46.56 -0.94 1.88
N LYS A 46 46.86 -1.26 0.62
CA LYS A 46 48.09 -0.85 -0.06
C LYS A 46 48.23 0.68 -0.10
N ALA A 47 47.16 1.38 -0.48
CA ALA A 47 47.12 2.85 -0.52
C ALA A 47 47.25 3.48 0.89
N LEU A 48 46.55 2.96 1.89
CA LEU A 48 46.60 3.44 3.28
C LEU A 48 48.00 3.33 3.91
N ASN A 49 48.78 2.34 3.46
CA ASN A 49 50.12 2.05 3.98
C ASN A 49 51.24 2.53 3.05
N GLY A 50 50.92 3.20 1.92
CA GLY A 50 51.92 3.70 0.97
C GLY A 50 52.78 2.60 0.34
N LEU A 51 52.23 1.41 0.17
CA LEU A 51 52.96 0.24 -0.33
C LEU A 51 53.03 0.24 -1.86
N SER A 52 54.19 -0.11 -2.42
CA SER A 52 54.40 -0.22 -3.86
C SER A 52 54.19 -1.65 -4.40
N SER A 53 54.13 -2.66 -3.51
CA SER A 53 54.00 -4.08 -3.84
C SER A 53 52.94 -4.75 -2.97
N ASP A 54 52.42 -5.87 -3.47
CA ASP A 54 51.39 -6.68 -2.78
C ASP A 54 51.99 -7.70 -1.80
N THR A 55 53.32 -7.81 -1.80
CA THR A 55 54.08 -8.66 -0.91
C THR A 55 54.63 -7.84 0.25
N VAL A 56 54.23 -8.21 1.47
CA VAL A 56 54.66 -7.56 2.71
C VAL A 56 55.29 -8.61 3.63
N ALA A 57 56.39 -8.25 4.30
CA ALA A 57 57.05 -9.17 5.22
C ALA A 57 56.13 -9.55 6.39
N ALA A 58 56.19 -10.81 6.80
CA ALA A 58 55.49 -11.30 7.98
C ALA A 58 55.88 -10.47 9.22
N GLY A 59 54.90 -10.17 10.07
CA GLY A 59 55.07 -9.32 11.26
C GLY A 59 54.87 -7.83 11.02
N THR A 60 54.70 -7.38 9.77
CA THR A 60 54.42 -5.96 9.47
C THR A 60 53.04 -5.55 9.99
N ARG A 61 52.96 -4.38 10.64
CA ARG A 61 51.69 -3.77 11.06
C ARG A 61 51.15 -2.89 9.93
N LEU A 62 49.96 -3.23 9.45
CA LEU A 62 49.25 -2.52 8.40
C LEU A 62 48.05 -1.80 8.97
N LYS A 63 47.82 -0.57 8.53
CA LYS A 63 46.55 0.14 8.71
C LYS A 63 45.48 -0.56 7.88
N VAL A 64 44.37 -0.91 8.51
CA VAL A 64 43.23 -1.52 7.83
C VAL A 64 42.04 -0.56 7.81
N PRO A 65 41.21 -0.63 6.76
CA PRO A 65 39.98 0.14 6.70
C PRO A 65 39.02 -0.18 7.86
N GLY A 66 38.54 0.86 8.55
CA GLY A 66 37.57 0.74 9.64
C GLY A 66 36.15 1.12 9.22
N ASN A 67 35.35 1.59 10.19
CA ASN A 67 33.93 1.93 10.00
C ASN A 67 33.67 3.01 8.91
N ASP A 68 34.61 3.92 8.71
CA ASP A 68 34.49 4.96 7.67
C ASP A 68 34.38 4.38 6.27
N ARG A 69 35.01 3.22 6.00
CA ARG A 69 34.88 2.49 4.74
C ARG A 69 33.44 2.03 4.51
N VAL A 70 32.78 1.54 5.56
CA VAL A 70 31.40 1.04 5.48
C VAL A 70 30.46 2.18 5.11
N LEU A 71 30.65 3.35 5.74
CA LEU A 71 29.86 4.55 5.43
C LEU A 71 30.10 5.02 3.99
N ALA A 72 31.36 5.11 3.56
CA ALA A 72 31.72 5.52 2.21
C ALA A 72 31.18 4.55 1.15
N ARG A 73 31.19 3.24 1.41
CA ARG A 73 30.63 2.22 0.52
C ARG A 73 29.13 2.40 0.34
N LYS A 74 28.38 2.57 1.44
CA LYS A 74 26.93 2.85 1.39
C LYS A 74 26.61 4.14 0.64
N ALA A 75 27.40 5.20 0.84
CA ALA A 75 27.24 6.46 0.13
C ALA A 75 27.46 6.27 -1.39
N LEU A 76 28.49 5.51 -1.79
CA LEU A 76 28.75 5.18 -3.19
C LEU A 76 27.65 4.34 -3.83
N GLU A 77 27.13 3.33 -3.13
CA GLU A 77 26.00 2.52 -3.61
C GLU A 77 24.76 3.39 -3.86
N THR A 78 24.43 4.26 -2.90
CA THR A 78 23.31 5.20 -3.02
C THR A 78 23.51 6.18 -4.17
N ALA A 79 24.73 6.70 -4.34
CA ALA A 79 25.04 7.61 -5.44
C ALA A 79 24.92 6.90 -6.80
N ARG A 80 25.38 5.64 -6.92
CA ARG A 80 25.25 4.84 -8.15
C ARG A 80 23.80 4.61 -8.54
N THR A 81 22.92 4.29 -7.59
CA THR A 81 21.49 4.11 -7.88
C THR A 81 20.86 5.42 -8.35
N LEU A 82 21.15 6.53 -7.68
CA LEU A 82 20.60 7.84 -8.03
C LEU A 82 21.08 8.35 -9.40
N VAL A 83 22.34 8.08 -9.76
CA VAL A 83 22.91 8.48 -11.06
C VAL A 83 22.46 7.53 -12.18
N GLY A 84 22.24 6.24 -11.90
CA GLY A 84 21.80 5.25 -12.90
C GLY A 84 20.34 5.39 -13.33
N ASP A 85 19.47 5.89 -12.45
CA ASP A 85 18.03 6.03 -12.70
C ASP A 85 17.64 7.38 -13.34
N ALA A 86 18.55 8.36 -13.40
CA ALA A 86 18.28 9.73 -13.83
C ALA A 86 19.00 10.06 -15.14
N GLY A 87 18.30 10.63 -16.13
CA GLY A 87 18.92 11.22 -17.32
C GLY A 87 20.01 12.22 -16.91
N VAL A 88 21.27 11.86 -17.19
CA VAL A 88 22.41 12.24 -16.35
C VAL A 88 22.92 13.65 -16.64
N SER A 89 23.16 14.42 -15.57
CA SER A 89 24.00 15.62 -15.63
C SER A 89 25.49 15.18 -15.62
N PRO A 90 26.32 15.63 -16.58
CA PRO A 90 27.76 15.29 -16.63
C PRO A 90 28.50 15.55 -15.32
N GLU A 91 28.03 16.51 -14.53
CA GLU A 91 28.55 16.84 -13.22
C GLU A 91 28.32 15.71 -12.19
N ALA A 92 27.17 15.04 -12.20
CA ALA A 92 26.88 13.93 -11.29
C ALA A 92 27.79 12.72 -11.57
N GLU A 93 28.04 12.41 -12.84
CA GLU A 93 28.99 11.37 -13.26
C GLU A 93 30.43 11.69 -12.84
N ALA A 94 30.87 12.93 -13.03
CA ALA A 94 32.21 13.37 -12.64
C ALA A 94 32.43 13.20 -11.13
N ARG A 95 31.43 13.59 -10.32
CA ARG A 95 31.48 13.43 -8.85
C ARG A 95 31.47 11.99 -8.40
N LEU A 96 30.72 11.12 -9.09
CA LEU A 96 30.73 9.69 -8.78
C LEU A 96 32.10 9.07 -9.07
N LYS A 97 32.73 9.41 -10.20
CA LYS A 97 34.10 8.96 -10.52
C LYS A 97 35.13 9.47 -9.50
N GLU A 98 35.00 10.72 -9.07
CA GLU A 98 35.84 11.33 -8.01
C GLU A 98 35.69 10.55 -6.69
N ALA A 99 34.46 10.24 -6.28
CA ALA A 99 34.17 9.47 -5.08
C ALA A 99 34.80 8.07 -5.10
N GLU A 100 34.70 7.36 -6.23
CA GLU A 100 35.29 6.03 -6.40
C GLU A 100 36.83 6.06 -6.36
N ALA A 101 37.44 7.11 -6.91
CA ALA A 101 38.89 7.30 -6.84
C ALA A 101 39.37 7.52 -5.40
N HIS A 102 38.65 8.35 -4.63
CA HIS A 102 38.94 8.56 -3.21
C HIS A 102 38.76 7.30 -2.38
N PHE A 103 37.74 6.49 -2.67
CA PHE A 103 37.49 5.23 -1.98
C PHE A 103 38.65 4.24 -2.18
N ARG A 104 39.09 4.05 -3.43
CA ARG A 104 40.25 3.19 -3.77
C ARG A 104 41.55 3.68 -3.14
N ALA A 105 41.69 4.98 -2.94
CA ALA A 105 42.86 5.59 -2.30
C ALA A 105 42.82 5.54 -0.74
N GLY A 106 41.80 4.90 -0.14
CA GLY A 106 41.63 4.84 1.31
C GLY A 106 41.18 6.16 1.96
N ARG A 107 40.69 7.13 1.19
CA ARG A 107 40.24 8.44 1.67
C ARG A 107 38.72 8.47 1.86
N TYR A 108 38.23 7.71 2.83
CA TYR A 108 36.80 7.43 2.99
C TYR A 108 35.91 8.66 3.26
N SER A 109 36.40 9.65 4.00
CA SER A 109 35.65 10.90 4.21
C SER A 109 35.43 11.65 2.89
N GLN A 110 36.49 11.82 2.09
CA GLN A 110 36.43 12.48 0.79
C GLN A 110 35.55 11.70 -0.20
N ALA A 111 35.62 10.36 -0.15
CA ALA A 111 34.74 9.50 -0.94
C ALA A 111 33.26 9.70 -0.59
N SER A 112 32.93 9.76 0.70
CA SER A 112 31.56 9.99 1.17
C SER A 112 31.04 11.37 0.77
N GLU A 113 31.86 12.41 0.90
CA GLU A 113 31.51 13.79 0.51
C GLU A 113 31.24 13.90 -1.00
N ALA A 114 32.12 13.34 -1.82
CA ALA A 114 31.97 13.33 -3.27
C ALA A 114 30.75 12.50 -3.72
N ALA A 115 30.47 11.35 -3.08
CA ALA A 115 29.29 10.54 -3.35
C ALA A 115 27.98 11.29 -3.00
N ASN A 116 27.95 11.98 -1.86
CA ASN A 116 26.82 12.82 -1.47
C ASN A 116 26.61 14.00 -2.43
N ALA A 117 27.71 14.60 -2.93
CA ALA A 117 27.64 15.64 -3.94
C ALA A 117 27.05 15.10 -5.26
N ALA A 118 27.46 13.90 -5.70
CA ALA A 118 26.89 13.24 -6.87
C ALA A 118 25.36 13.05 -6.72
N GLY A 119 24.90 12.59 -5.55
CA GLY A 119 23.47 12.45 -5.25
C GLY A 119 22.68 13.78 -5.35
N LYS A 120 23.26 14.90 -4.88
CA LYS A 120 22.63 16.24 -4.99
C LYS A 120 22.44 16.70 -6.44
N HIS A 121 23.34 16.29 -7.34
CA HIS A 121 23.25 16.61 -8.77
C HIS A 121 22.43 15.60 -9.58
N GLY A 122 22.26 14.36 -9.08
CA GLY A 122 21.43 13.31 -9.70
C GLY A 122 19.93 13.44 -9.42
N VAL A 123 19.54 14.08 -8.30
CA VAL A 123 18.13 14.35 -8.02
C VAL A 123 17.69 15.56 -8.85
N ARG A 124 17.05 15.30 -10.00
CA ARG A 124 16.27 16.35 -10.67
C ARG A 124 15.20 16.81 -9.69
N ALA A 125 15.21 18.10 -9.30
CA ALA A 125 14.13 18.66 -8.51
C ALA A 125 12.80 18.27 -9.17
N PRO A 126 11.82 17.72 -8.42
CA PRO A 126 10.52 17.41 -8.99
C PRO A 126 10.02 18.67 -9.69
N THR A 127 9.76 18.56 -10.99
CA THR A 127 9.22 19.69 -11.75
C THR A 127 7.93 20.09 -11.03
N PRO A 128 7.74 21.36 -10.65
CA PRO A 128 6.52 21.76 -9.94
C PRO A 128 5.32 21.40 -10.82
N GLN A 129 4.60 20.36 -10.46
CA GLN A 129 3.37 19.98 -11.15
C GLN A 129 2.26 20.87 -10.58
N SER A 130 1.72 21.77 -11.41
CA SER A 130 0.58 22.59 -11.03
C SER A 130 -0.71 21.78 -11.13
N SER A 131 -1.62 22.00 -10.16
CA SER A 131 -2.97 21.48 -10.23
C SER A 131 -3.89 22.50 -10.88
N ALA A 132 -4.81 22.03 -11.73
CA ALA A 132 -5.93 22.81 -12.21
C ALA A 132 -7.18 22.44 -11.40
N PHE A 133 -7.76 23.40 -10.70
CA PHE A 133 -8.95 23.20 -9.88
C PHE A 133 -9.90 24.39 -9.99
N SER A 134 -11.19 24.17 -9.76
CA SER A 134 -12.20 25.22 -9.62
C SER A 134 -12.77 25.23 -8.20
N VAL A 135 -13.18 26.41 -7.76
CA VAL A 135 -13.88 26.62 -6.49
C VAL A 135 -15.15 27.38 -6.80
N GLU A 136 -16.29 26.75 -6.50
CA GLU A 136 -17.62 27.31 -6.70
C GLU A 136 -18.28 27.50 -5.34
N VAL A 137 -18.79 28.70 -5.08
CA VAL A 137 -19.55 29.00 -3.86
C VAL A 137 -21.03 29.00 -4.23
N GLY A 138 -21.83 28.24 -3.49
CA GLY A 138 -23.29 28.19 -3.68
C GLY A 138 -23.93 29.57 -3.56
N ALA A 139 -25.04 29.80 -4.25
CA ALA A 139 -25.71 31.10 -4.33
C ALA A 139 -26.14 31.69 -2.97
N ASP A 140 -26.29 30.85 -1.95
CA ASP A 140 -26.61 31.18 -0.57
C ASP A 140 -25.35 31.40 0.32
N GLY A 141 -24.14 31.20 -0.22
CA GLY A 141 -22.90 31.18 0.53
C GLY A 141 -22.82 30.04 1.55
N GLY A 142 -23.72 29.06 1.46
CA GLY A 142 -23.87 27.95 2.40
C GLY A 142 -22.89 26.81 2.16
N ALA A 143 -22.40 26.65 0.93
CA ALA A 143 -21.47 25.59 0.56
C ALA A 143 -20.43 26.02 -0.45
N THR A 144 -19.25 25.42 -0.36
CA THR A 144 -18.15 25.57 -1.31
C THR A 144 -17.87 24.22 -1.97
N ILE A 145 -17.90 24.15 -3.29
CA ILE A 145 -17.56 22.98 -4.10
C ILE A 145 -16.15 23.18 -4.66
N VAL A 146 -15.25 22.25 -4.39
CA VAL A 146 -13.90 22.23 -4.95
C VAL A 146 -13.78 21.05 -5.89
N THR A 147 -13.42 21.32 -7.15
CA THR A 147 -13.25 20.30 -8.19
C THR A 147 -11.84 20.32 -8.73
N VAL A 148 -11.14 19.19 -8.72
CA VAL A 148 -9.77 19.09 -9.25
C VAL A 148 -9.82 18.43 -10.62
N SER A 149 -9.46 19.18 -11.66
CA SER A 149 -9.56 18.71 -13.05
C SER A 149 -8.25 18.09 -13.56
N ARG A 150 -7.09 18.57 -13.11
CA ARG A 150 -5.76 18.04 -13.50
C ARG A 150 -4.72 18.26 -12.41
N GLY A 151 -3.64 17.48 -12.48
CA GLY A 151 -2.45 17.63 -11.64
C GLY A 151 -2.53 16.89 -10.30
N PRO A 152 -1.58 17.14 -9.39
CA PRO A 152 -1.55 16.48 -8.09
C PRO A 152 -2.77 16.85 -7.22
N PRO A 153 -3.11 16.05 -6.19
CA PRO A 153 -4.26 16.29 -5.34
C PRO A 153 -4.21 17.67 -4.66
N VAL A 154 -5.36 18.36 -4.60
CA VAL A 154 -5.49 19.63 -3.89
C VAL A 154 -5.95 19.36 -2.47
N ARG A 155 -5.31 19.98 -1.48
CA ARG A 155 -5.74 19.89 -0.07
C ARG A 155 -6.83 20.91 0.20
N VAL A 156 -8.00 20.43 0.63
CA VAL A 156 -9.12 21.26 1.08
C VAL A 156 -9.16 21.19 2.60
N GLU A 157 -9.13 22.33 3.26
CA GLU A 157 -9.14 22.43 4.72
C GLU A 157 -10.33 23.25 5.21
N ALA A 158 -11.07 22.72 6.17
CA ALA A 158 -12.11 23.45 6.90
C ALA A 158 -12.27 22.86 8.30
N GLN A 159 -12.60 23.70 9.29
CA GLN A 159 -12.77 23.29 10.70
C GLN A 159 -11.57 22.48 11.26
N GLY A 160 -10.35 22.81 10.84
CA GLY A 160 -9.12 22.10 11.26
C GLY A 160 -8.96 20.69 10.67
N VAL A 161 -9.80 20.29 9.70
CA VAL A 161 -9.71 19.02 9.01
C VAL A 161 -9.25 19.25 7.57
N THR A 162 -8.16 18.61 7.19
CA THR A 162 -7.62 18.64 5.82
C THR A 162 -8.00 17.35 5.08
N ARG A 163 -8.62 17.48 3.91
CA ARG A 163 -8.90 16.39 2.98
C ARG A 163 -8.18 16.62 1.64
N PRO A 164 -7.37 15.67 1.17
CA PRO A 164 -6.88 15.69 -0.22
C PRO A 164 -8.03 15.37 -1.18
N VAL A 165 -8.11 16.12 -2.28
CA VAL A 165 -9.06 15.95 -3.38
C VAL A 165 -8.28 15.56 -4.61
N ALA A 166 -8.49 14.34 -5.10
CA ALA A 166 -7.80 13.80 -6.26
C ALA A 166 -8.33 14.37 -7.57
N VAL A 167 -7.58 14.15 -8.65
CA VAL A 167 -8.04 14.50 -10.01
C VAL A 167 -9.34 13.77 -10.36
N GLY A 168 -10.29 14.50 -10.93
CA GLY A 168 -11.64 14.00 -11.26
C GLY A 168 -12.60 13.97 -10.07
N GLU A 169 -12.14 14.30 -8.86
CA GLU A 169 -12.96 14.36 -7.66
C GLU A 169 -13.54 15.76 -7.43
N SER A 170 -14.73 15.80 -6.82
CA SER A 170 -15.37 17.03 -6.36
C SER A 170 -15.74 16.89 -4.89
N VAL A 171 -15.43 17.90 -4.08
CA VAL A 171 -15.75 17.92 -2.65
C VAL A 171 -16.60 19.13 -2.35
N ARG A 172 -17.78 18.90 -1.77
CA ARG A 172 -18.67 19.93 -1.25
C ARG A 172 -18.42 20.08 0.25
N VAL A 173 -18.07 21.29 0.67
CA VAL A 173 -17.86 21.67 2.07
C VAL A 173 -18.96 22.62 2.49
N GLU A 174 -19.78 22.21 3.44
CA GLU A 174 -20.81 23.08 4.03
C GLU A 174 -20.18 24.08 5.00
N LYS A 175 -20.75 25.29 5.07
CA LYS A 175 -20.29 26.35 5.97
C LYS A 175 -20.33 25.87 7.42
N GLY A 176 -19.21 26.02 8.11
CA GLY A 176 -19.09 25.59 9.51
C GLY A 176 -18.86 24.09 9.70
N SER A 177 -18.78 23.30 8.63
CA SER A 177 -18.53 21.87 8.68
C SER A 177 -17.14 21.52 8.14
N PRO A 178 -16.49 20.46 8.65
CA PRO A 178 -15.27 19.94 8.04
C PRO A 178 -15.57 19.37 6.64
N PRO A 179 -14.56 19.21 5.77
CA PRO A 179 -14.73 18.50 4.51
C PRO A 179 -15.22 17.07 4.80
N PRO A 180 -16.20 16.54 4.04
CA PRO A 180 -16.72 15.20 4.29
C PRO A 180 -15.59 14.18 4.19
N ALA A 181 -15.60 13.12 5.00
CA ALA A 181 -14.64 12.04 4.86
C ALA A 181 -14.87 11.31 3.50
N PRO A 182 -13.83 10.72 2.90
CA PRO A 182 -14.01 9.82 1.75
C PRO A 182 -14.95 8.68 2.14
N ALA A 183 -15.97 8.42 1.32
CA ALA A 183 -16.89 7.31 1.58
C ALA A 183 -16.13 5.98 1.45
N THR A 184 -16.24 5.12 2.46
CA THR A 184 -15.60 3.79 2.43
C THR A 184 -16.30 2.90 1.40
N PRO A 185 -15.57 2.26 0.47
CA PRO A 185 -16.17 1.34 -0.50
C PRO A 185 -16.94 0.22 0.21
N LEU A 186 -18.15 -0.07 -0.28
CA LEU A 186 -18.99 -1.13 0.28
C LEU A 186 -18.52 -2.50 -0.23
N VAL A 187 -18.44 -3.47 0.68
CA VAL A 187 -18.18 -4.87 0.33
C VAL A 187 -19.46 -5.57 -0.09
N ALA A 188 -19.33 -6.63 -0.90
CA ALA A 188 -20.47 -7.46 -1.29
C ALA A 188 -21.10 -8.15 -0.05
N PRO A 189 -22.43 -8.12 0.13
CA PRO A 189 -23.08 -8.80 1.24
C PRO A 189 -22.91 -10.31 1.16
N ARG A 190 -22.95 -10.99 2.31
CA ARG A 190 -22.90 -12.46 2.38
C ARG A 190 -24.31 -13.05 2.56
N PRO A 191 -24.83 -13.78 1.57
CA PRO A 191 -26.15 -14.41 1.67
C PRO A 191 -26.14 -15.54 2.70
N GLY A 192 -27.11 -15.56 3.60
CA GLY A 192 -27.27 -16.58 4.64
C GLY A 192 -28.35 -17.60 4.30
N LEU A 193 -29.60 -17.15 4.16
CA LEU A 193 -30.76 -18.00 3.92
C LEU A 193 -31.50 -17.61 2.64
N PRO A 194 -32.05 -18.58 1.89
CA PRO A 194 -31.82 -20.02 2.01
C PRO A 194 -30.36 -20.41 1.72
N GLU A 195 -29.96 -21.60 2.17
CA GLU A 195 -28.64 -22.16 1.82
C GLU A 195 -28.53 -22.39 0.31
N ASP A 196 -27.31 -22.44 -0.23
CA ASP A 196 -27.15 -22.65 -1.68
C ASP A 196 -27.59 -24.05 -2.08
N GLY A 197 -28.56 -24.12 -2.98
CA GLY A 197 -29.18 -25.36 -3.45
C GLY A 197 -30.27 -25.93 -2.53
N GLU A 198 -30.74 -25.17 -1.53
CA GLU A 198 -31.74 -25.65 -0.58
C GLU A 198 -33.09 -25.96 -1.28
N LEU A 199 -33.66 -27.14 -0.98
CA LEU A 199 -34.99 -27.54 -1.43
C LEU A 199 -36.05 -27.16 -0.39
N LEU A 200 -36.86 -26.17 -0.72
CA LEU A 200 -37.91 -25.64 0.13
C LEU A 200 -39.26 -26.26 -0.26
N LYS A 201 -39.68 -27.26 0.52
CA LYS A 201 -41.04 -27.83 0.41
C LYS A 201 -42.06 -26.89 1.06
N ARG A 202 -43.12 -26.53 0.33
CA ARG A 202 -44.17 -25.64 0.83
C ARG A 202 -45.54 -26.17 0.44
N ARG A 203 -46.54 -25.91 1.28
CA ARG A 203 -47.94 -26.16 0.90
C ARG A 203 -48.36 -25.17 -0.19
N PRO A 204 -48.91 -25.64 -1.32
CA PRO A 204 -49.40 -24.74 -2.37
C PRO A 204 -50.62 -23.96 -1.91
N ASP A 205 -50.72 -22.70 -2.35
CA ASP A 205 -51.95 -21.92 -2.30
C ASP A 205 -53.00 -22.45 -3.29
N LYS A 206 -54.19 -21.82 -3.34
CA LYS A 206 -55.26 -22.22 -4.28
C LYS A 206 -54.84 -22.15 -5.75
N ALA A 207 -53.80 -21.37 -6.07
CA ALA A 207 -53.25 -21.19 -7.41
C ALA A 207 -51.98 -22.04 -7.65
N GLY A 208 -51.60 -22.92 -6.72
CA GLY A 208 -50.42 -23.76 -6.84
C GLY A 208 -49.09 -23.06 -6.53
N ARG A 209 -49.11 -21.84 -5.99
CA ARG A 209 -47.90 -21.06 -5.66
C ARG A 209 -47.39 -21.39 -4.26
N LEU A 210 -46.08 -21.28 -4.09
CA LEU A 210 -45.31 -21.71 -2.94
C LEU A 210 -44.66 -20.49 -2.27
N GLY A 211 -44.84 -20.36 -0.95
CA GLY A 211 -44.23 -19.27 -0.19
C GLY A 211 -44.92 -19.01 1.15
N PRO A 212 -44.53 -17.94 1.86
CA PRO A 212 -43.42 -17.05 1.53
C PRO A 212 -42.04 -17.71 1.78
N VAL A 213 -41.02 -17.22 1.07
CA VAL A 213 -39.62 -17.56 1.32
C VAL A 213 -38.94 -16.34 1.93
N LYS A 214 -38.21 -16.54 3.03
CA LYS A 214 -37.40 -15.48 3.64
C LYS A 214 -35.99 -15.56 3.07
N LEU A 215 -35.52 -14.47 2.48
CA LEU A 215 -34.11 -14.28 2.13
C LEU A 215 -33.44 -13.48 3.25
N ALA A 216 -32.24 -13.86 3.66
CA ALA A 216 -31.47 -13.14 4.68
C ALA A 216 -29.98 -13.12 4.34
N TRP A 217 -29.30 -12.04 4.70
CA TRP A 217 -27.86 -11.83 4.46
C TRP A 217 -27.20 -11.10 5.64
N GLU A 218 -25.87 -11.09 5.67
CA GLU A 218 -25.10 -10.34 6.66
C GLU A 218 -25.14 -8.83 6.39
N ALA A 219 -25.22 -8.03 7.45
CA ALA A 219 -25.13 -6.57 7.37
C ALA A 219 -23.75 -6.12 6.83
N VAL A 220 -23.75 -5.16 5.92
CA VAL A 220 -22.55 -4.51 5.40
C VAL A 220 -22.35 -3.15 6.08
N PRO A 221 -21.21 -2.91 6.76
CA PRO A 221 -20.90 -1.60 7.34
C PRO A 221 -20.96 -0.49 6.28
N GLY A 222 -21.65 0.62 6.59
CA GLY A 222 -21.83 1.75 5.67
C GLY A 222 -22.95 1.57 4.64
N ALA A 223 -23.64 0.42 4.61
CA ALA A 223 -24.82 0.23 3.77
C ALA A 223 -26.05 0.87 4.42
N GLU A 224 -26.79 1.64 3.65
CA GLU A 224 -28.06 2.25 4.04
C GLU A 224 -29.25 1.36 3.64
N ARG A 225 -29.08 0.59 2.55
CA ARG A 225 -30.09 -0.31 1.99
C ARG A 225 -29.44 -1.39 1.12
N TYR A 226 -30.25 -2.34 0.68
CA TYR A 226 -29.83 -3.50 -0.09
C TYR A 226 -30.71 -3.68 -1.33
N ALA A 227 -30.08 -3.80 -2.49
CA ALA A 227 -30.77 -4.13 -3.74
C ALA A 227 -30.79 -5.64 -3.91
N VAL A 228 -31.97 -6.25 -3.79
CA VAL A 228 -32.17 -7.70 -3.91
C VAL A 228 -32.76 -8.00 -5.28
N ASP A 229 -32.15 -8.93 -6.01
CA ASP A 229 -32.66 -9.45 -7.28
C ASP A 229 -32.81 -10.98 -7.20
N VAL A 230 -33.98 -11.49 -7.57
CA VAL A 230 -34.30 -12.91 -7.67
C VAL A 230 -34.75 -13.18 -9.10
N ALA A 231 -34.11 -14.14 -9.74
CA ALA A 231 -34.45 -14.57 -11.08
C ALA A 231 -34.81 -16.07 -11.09
N SER A 232 -35.79 -16.41 -11.93
CA SER A 232 -36.10 -17.79 -12.27
C SER A 232 -34.96 -18.39 -13.11
N GLU A 233 -34.49 -19.60 -12.78
CA GLU A 233 -33.41 -20.24 -13.55
C GLU A 233 -33.92 -20.91 -14.85
N SER A 234 -35.23 -21.14 -14.98
CA SER A 234 -35.77 -21.76 -16.19
C SER A 234 -35.76 -20.83 -17.41
N ASP A 235 -35.98 -19.53 -17.19
CA ASP A 235 -36.12 -18.51 -18.24
C ASP A 235 -35.23 -17.28 -18.01
N GLY A 236 -34.54 -17.19 -16.87
CA GLY A 236 -33.67 -16.07 -16.51
C GLY A 236 -34.42 -14.79 -16.12
N ALA A 237 -35.76 -14.82 -16.05
CA ALA A 237 -36.56 -13.63 -15.78
C ALA A 237 -36.45 -13.21 -14.31
N SER A 238 -36.27 -11.91 -14.05
CA SER A 238 -36.35 -11.35 -12.69
C SER A 238 -37.79 -11.42 -12.20
N VAL A 239 -38.01 -12.19 -11.13
CA VAL A 239 -39.31 -12.39 -10.48
C VAL A 239 -39.48 -11.52 -9.24
N PHE A 240 -38.38 -10.93 -8.75
CA PHE A 240 -38.37 -9.98 -7.64
C PHE A 240 -37.13 -9.09 -7.71
N ALA A 241 -37.33 -7.77 -7.77
CA ALA A 241 -36.25 -6.80 -7.69
C ALA A 241 -36.68 -5.61 -6.83
N GLN A 242 -36.10 -5.44 -5.64
CA GLN A 242 -36.45 -4.36 -4.71
C GLN A 242 -35.26 -3.90 -3.86
N ASP A 243 -35.31 -2.63 -3.46
CA ASP A 243 -34.40 -2.05 -2.48
C ASP A 243 -35.03 -2.12 -1.07
N VAL A 244 -34.32 -2.69 -0.10
CA VAL A 244 -34.80 -2.86 1.28
C VAL A 244 -33.78 -2.36 2.30
N ALA A 245 -34.24 -1.75 3.41
CA ALA A 245 -33.36 -1.28 4.48
C ALA A 245 -32.96 -2.40 5.46
N ALA A 246 -33.80 -3.44 5.57
CA ALA A 246 -33.54 -4.59 6.44
C ALA A 246 -32.50 -5.54 5.81
N VAL A 247 -31.92 -6.41 6.65
CA VAL A 247 -31.01 -7.49 6.23
C VAL A 247 -31.74 -8.78 5.83
N ASP A 248 -33.05 -8.70 5.72
CA ASP A 248 -33.89 -9.78 5.24
C ASP A 248 -35.10 -9.24 4.47
N VAL A 249 -35.64 -10.09 3.59
CA VAL A 249 -36.86 -9.79 2.83
C VAL A 249 -37.69 -11.05 2.67
N LYS A 250 -39.02 -10.89 2.74
CA LYS A 250 -39.97 -11.96 2.43
C LYS A 250 -40.39 -11.84 0.97
N LEU A 251 -40.16 -12.89 0.21
CA LEU A 251 -40.61 -12.98 -1.18
C LEU A 251 -42.13 -13.13 -1.25
N PRO A 252 -42.76 -12.64 -2.33
CA PRO A 252 -44.12 -13.04 -2.67
C PRO A 252 -44.20 -14.57 -2.89
N VAL A 253 -45.40 -15.12 -2.95
CA VAL A 253 -45.58 -16.52 -3.35
C VAL A 253 -45.14 -16.71 -4.80
N LEU A 254 -44.32 -17.72 -5.05
CA LEU A 254 -43.72 -18.01 -6.36
C LEU A 254 -44.15 -19.39 -6.86
N PRO A 255 -44.17 -19.65 -8.17
CA PRO A 255 -44.36 -21.00 -8.69
C PRO A 255 -43.34 -22.01 -8.16
N ALA A 256 -43.61 -23.31 -8.33
CA ALA A 256 -42.60 -24.34 -8.15
C ALA A 256 -41.50 -24.20 -9.22
N GLY A 257 -40.24 -24.39 -8.84
CA GLY A 257 -39.11 -24.21 -9.74
C GLY A 257 -37.83 -23.81 -9.03
N ARG A 258 -36.78 -23.57 -9.83
CA ARG A 258 -35.45 -23.16 -9.36
C ARG A 258 -35.26 -21.66 -9.52
N TYR A 259 -34.67 -21.06 -8.50
CA TYR A 259 -34.44 -19.63 -8.43
C TYR A 259 -32.99 -19.35 -8.07
N ARG A 260 -32.46 -18.27 -8.62
CA ARG A 260 -31.18 -17.68 -8.23
C ARG A 260 -31.43 -16.30 -7.65
N TRP A 261 -30.67 -15.91 -6.64
CA TRP A 261 -30.77 -14.57 -6.09
C TRP A 261 -29.41 -13.98 -5.73
N THR A 262 -29.34 -12.65 -5.81
CA THR A 262 -28.18 -11.84 -5.44
C THR A 262 -28.64 -10.63 -4.64
N VAL A 263 -27.72 -10.10 -3.83
CA VAL A 263 -27.94 -8.87 -3.08
C VAL A 263 -26.73 -7.94 -3.24
N ARG A 264 -26.97 -6.64 -3.35
CA ARG A 264 -25.94 -5.59 -3.34
C ARG A 264 -26.18 -4.65 -2.17
N ALA A 265 -25.12 -4.24 -1.48
CA ALA A 265 -25.19 -3.13 -0.53
C ALA A 265 -25.23 -1.80 -1.29
N VAL A 266 -25.99 -0.84 -0.77
CA VAL A 266 -26.14 0.50 -1.35
C VAL A 266 -25.97 1.53 -0.24
N GLY A 267 -25.15 2.53 -0.47
CA GLY A 267 -24.88 3.61 0.49
C GLY A 267 -24.16 4.79 -0.16
N PRO A 268 -23.57 5.70 0.64
CA PRO A 268 -22.95 6.93 0.14
C PRO A 268 -21.78 6.72 -0.83
N ALA A 269 -21.06 5.60 -0.70
CA ALA A 269 -19.98 5.21 -1.60
C ALA A 269 -20.48 4.62 -2.93
N GLY A 270 -21.79 4.52 -3.13
CA GLY A 270 -22.42 3.86 -4.27
C GLY A 270 -22.89 2.45 -3.96
N ARG A 271 -22.89 1.58 -4.98
CA ARG A 271 -23.31 0.18 -4.86
C ARG A 271 -22.10 -0.73 -4.72
N SER A 272 -22.20 -1.77 -3.89
CA SER A 272 -21.20 -2.84 -3.88
C SER A 272 -21.29 -3.69 -5.14
N GLU A 273 -20.27 -4.52 -5.34
CA GLU A 273 -20.39 -5.71 -6.17
C GLU A 273 -21.57 -6.60 -5.70
N PRO A 274 -22.18 -7.40 -6.59
CA PRO A 274 -23.19 -8.37 -6.20
C PRO A 274 -22.59 -9.42 -5.27
N SER A 275 -23.41 -9.92 -4.34
CA SER A 275 -23.08 -11.11 -3.58
C SER A 275 -22.81 -12.30 -4.49
N THR A 276 -22.15 -13.33 -3.96
CA THR A 276 -22.21 -14.66 -4.56
C THR A 276 -23.67 -15.05 -4.78
N ALA A 277 -24.01 -15.54 -5.97
CA ALA A 277 -25.37 -15.97 -6.25
C ALA A 277 -25.72 -17.20 -5.40
N ARG A 278 -26.88 -17.16 -4.76
CA ARG A 278 -27.47 -18.31 -4.05
C ARG A 278 -28.61 -18.89 -4.87
N ARG A 279 -28.78 -20.20 -4.79
CA ARG A 279 -29.88 -20.91 -5.46
C ARG A 279 -30.78 -21.59 -4.45
N PHE A 280 -32.05 -21.73 -4.79
CA PHE A 280 -33.00 -22.57 -4.04
C PHE A 280 -34.06 -23.13 -4.99
N GLU A 281 -34.66 -24.24 -4.59
CA GLU A 281 -35.74 -24.88 -5.33
C GLU A 281 -37.02 -24.89 -4.50
N LEU A 282 -38.15 -24.49 -5.09
CA LEU A 282 -39.46 -24.59 -4.47
C LEU A 282 -40.19 -25.81 -5.01
N ALA A 283 -40.64 -26.68 -4.11
CA ALA A 283 -41.42 -27.87 -4.44
C ALA A 283 -42.70 -27.95 -3.59
N PRO A 284 -43.82 -28.45 -4.14
CA PRO A 284 -45.03 -28.64 -3.38
C PRO A 284 -44.83 -29.76 -2.34
N GLU A 285 -45.26 -29.52 -1.11
CA GLU A 285 -45.32 -30.54 -0.08
C GLU A 285 -46.46 -31.51 -0.40
N GLN A 286 -46.14 -32.79 -0.59
CA GLN A 286 -47.16 -33.82 -0.77
C GLN A 286 -47.65 -34.32 0.59
N LEU A 287 -48.88 -33.97 0.94
CA LEU A 287 -49.57 -34.55 2.09
C LEU A 287 -49.88 -36.02 1.77
N LYS A 288 -49.25 -36.94 2.52
CA LYS A 288 -49.64 -38.35 2.50
C LYS A 288 -50.97 -38.48 3.25
N LEU A 289 -52.07 -38.48 2.52
CA LEU A 289 -53.40 -38.73 3.08
C LEU A 289 -53.53 -40.23 3.36
N GLU A 290 -53.34 -40.65 4.60
CA GLU A 290 -53.80 -41.97 5.04
C GLU A 290 -55.30 -41.89 5.31
N VAL A 291 -56.10 -42.35 4.36
CA VAL A 291 -57.53 -42.55 4.55
C VAL A 291 -57.69 -43.74 5.49
N MET A 292 -57.91 -43.48 6.78
CA MET A 292 -58.42 -44.51 7.68
C MET A 292 -59.82 -44.90 7.19
N LYS A 293 -59.94 -46.10 6.63
CA LYS A 293 -61.25 -46.69 6.33
C LYS A 293 -61.96 -46.90 7.67
N GLY A 294 -62.78 -45.94 8.07
CA GLY A 294 -63.72 -46.13 9.16
C GLY A 294 -64.62 -47.32 8.81
N GLN A 295 -64.66 -48.32 9.67
CA GLN A 295 -65.72 -49.32 9.68
C GLN A 295 -67.03 -48.57 9.94
N TRP A 296 -67.78 -48.28 8.89
CA TRP A 296 -69.21 -48.06 9.03
C TRP A 296 -69.82 -49.45 9.28
N GLN A 297 -70.14 -49.73 10.54
CA GLN A 297 -71.13 -50.73 10.93
C GLN A 297 -72.46 -50.02 11.16
#